data_AF-A0A832UQ49-F1
#
_entry.id   AF-A0A832UQ49-F1
#
_cell.length_a   1.000
_cell.length_b   1.000
_cell.length_c   1.000
_cell.angle_alpha   90.00
_cell.angle_beta   90.00
_cell.angle_gamma   90.00
#
_symmetry.space_group_name_H-M   'P 1'
#
loop_
_entity.id
_entity.type
_entity.pdbx_description
1 polymer ?
#
loop_
_entity_poly.entity_id
_entity_poly.type
_entity_poly.pdbx_seq_one_letter_code
_entity_poly.pdbx_strand_id
1 'polypeptide(L)'
;METKNKLLIDSFKKVCLCRSIKAGTITTAIQEGSLTFEALRKNIGVGTGNCKAKRCRTKIEDRIKDYKDSLNTKSETGEPPCG
;
A
#
# COMPACT_ATOMS: atom_id res chain seq x y z
N MET A 1 24.88 -6.33 -18.04
CA MET A 1 24.18 -5.21 -17.35
C MET A 1 22.70 -5.55 -17.32
N GLU A 2 22.13 -6.11 -16.24
CA GLU A 2 20.73 -6.58 -16.34
C GLU A 2 19.94 -6.58 -15.01
N THR A 3 20.20 -5.63 -14.13
CA THR A 3 19.53 -5.57 -12.81
C THR A 3 18.24 -4.73 -12.81
N LYS A 4 17.88 -4.07 -13.93
CA LYS A 4 16.73 -3.14 -14.01
C LYS A 4 15.37 -3.81 -14.20
N ASN A 5 15.30 -5.04 -14.72
CA ASN A 5 14.02 -5.69 -15.05
C ASN A 5 13.26 -6.23 -13.82
N LYS A 6 13.96 -6.66 -12.76
CA LYS A 6 13.32 -7.25 -11.58
C LYS A 6 12.45 -6.27 -10.78
N LEU A 7 12.85 -4.99 -10.71
CA LEU A 7 12.14 -3.95 -9.96
C LEU A 7 10.83 -3.54 -10.62
N LEU A 8 10.78 -3.59 -11.95
CA LEU A 8 9.57 -3.32 -12.72
C LEU A 8 8.51 -4.39 -12.47
N ILE A 9 8.90 -5.67 -12.42
CA ILE A 9 7.97 -6.80 -12.30
C ILE A 9 7.22 -6.81 -10.96
N ASP A 10 7.88 -6.48 -9.84
CA ASP A 10 7.22 -6.45 -8.51
C ASP A 10 6.10 -5.40 -8.45
N SER A 11 6.26 -4.28 -9.16
CA SER A 11 5.28 -3.19 -9.22
C SER A 11 3.97 -3.61 -9.90
N PHE A 12 3.99 -4.63 -10.77
CA PHE A 12 2.79 -5.17 -11.43
C PHE A 12 2.03 -6.19 -10.59
N LYS A 13 2.58 -6.63 -9.45
CA LYS A 13 1.92 -7.61 -8.60
C LYS A 13 0.57 -7.07 -8.12
N LYS A 14 -0.51 -7.78 -8.46
CA LYS A 14 -1.86 -7.40 -8.05
C LYS A 14 -1.99 -7.60 -6.54
N VAL A 15 -2.20 -6.51 -5.83
CA VAL A 15 -2.46 -6.54 -4.38
C VAL A 15 -3.95 -6.71 -4.13
N CYS A 16 -4.80 -6.06 -4.94
CA CYS A 16 -6.25 -6.27 -4.91
C CYS A 16 -6.70 -7.00 -6.16
N LEU A 17 -7.07 -8.27 -6.01
CA LEU A 17 -7.60 -9.09 -7.11
C LEU A 17 -8.97 -8.57 -7.59
N CYS A 18 -9.86 -8.19 -6.66
CA CYS A 18 -11.22 -7.76 -6.99
C CYS A 18 -11.28 -6.45 -7.78
N ARG A 19 -10.33 -5.55 -7.54
CA ARG A 19 -10.28 -4.22 -8.17
C ARG A 19 -9.15 -4.12 -9.19
N SER A 20 -8.42 -5.21 -9.43
CA SER A 20 -7.21 -5.27 -10.26
C SER A 20 -6.19 -4.17 -9.93
N ILE A 21 -6.07 -3.79 -8.66
CA ILE A 21 -5.13 -2.78 -8.19
C ILE A 21 -3.76 -3.42 -8.02
N LYS A 22 -2.74 -2.80 -8.61
CA LYS A 22 -1.34 -3.24 -8.60
C LYS A 22 -0.58 -2.59 -7.44
N ALA A 23 0.54 -3.20 -7.05
CA ALA A 23 1.43 -2.67 -6.02
C ALA A 23 1.92 -1.26 -6.38
N GLY A 24 2.27 -1.00 -7.65
CA GLY A 24 2.71 0.31 -8.10
C GLY A 24 1.70 1.42 -7.81
N THR A 25 0.41 1.19 -8.05
CA THR A 25 -0.65 2.16 -7.74
C THR A 25 -0.73 2.50 -6.26
N ILE A 26 -0.53 1.50 -5.38
CA ILE A 26 -0.51 1.71 -3.93
C ILE A 26 0.72 2.53 -3.54
N THR A 27 1.90 2.19 -4.06
CA THR A 27 3.13 2.94 -3.79
C THR A 27 3.05 4.39 -4.29
N THR A 28 2.44 4.63 -5.45
CA THR A 28 2.17 5.99 -5.95
C THR A 28 1.26 6.74 -4.99
N ALA A 29 0.13 6.16 -4.59
CA ALA A 29 -0.80 6.83 -3.68
C ALA A 29 -0.18 7.09 -2.29
N ILE A 30 0.66 6.18 -1.78
CA ILE A 30 1.45 6.38 -0.55
C ILE A 30 2.39 7.59 -0.70
N GLN A 31 3.10 7.70 -1.83
CA GLN A 31 3.97 8.86 -2.13
C GLN A 31 3.19 10.17 -2.28
N GLU A 32 1.96 10.11 -2.79
CA GLU A 32 1.05 11.26 -2.86
C GLU A 32 0.52 11.69 -1.48
N GLY A 33 0.87 10.97 -0.40
CA GLY A 33 0.48 11.27 0.98
C GLY A 33 -0.60 10.34 1.55
N SER A 34 -1.00 9.28 0.84
CA SER A 34 -1.96 8.29 1.34
C SER A 34 -1.29 7.27 2.28
N LEU A 35 -0.92 7.72 3.48
CA LEU A 35 -0.21 6.92 4.51
C LEU A 35 -1.14 6.10 5.41
N THR A 36 -2.38 5.86 5.00
CA THR A 36 -3.36 5.07 5.75
C THR A 36 -4.22 4.23 4.82
N PHE A 37 -4.74 3.12 5.35
CA PHE A 37 -5.66 2.26 4.59
C PHE A 37 -6.90 3.02 4.13
N GLU A 38 -7.43 3.92 4.95
CA GLU A 38 -8.60 4.71 4.59
C GLU A 38 -8.30 5.75 3.50
N ALA A 39 -7.13 6.40 3.54
CA ALA A 39 -6.70 7.31 2.48
C ALA A 39 -6.58 6.57 1.15
N LEU A 40 -5.92 5.42 1.14
CA LEU A 40 -5.82 4.58 -0.07
C LEU A 40 -7.21 4.10 -0.54
N ARG A 41 -8.10 3.74 0.39
CA ARG A 41 -9.48 3.35 0.06
C ARG A 41 -10.24 4.49 -0.62
N LYS A 42 -10.08 5.74 -0.16
CA LYS A 42 -10.72 6.92 -0.76
C LYS A 42 -10.06 7.31 -2.10
N ASN A 43 -8.74 7.22 -2.17
CA ASN A 43 -7.96 7.68 -3.32
C ASN A 43 -8.00 6.69 -4.50
N ILE A 44 -7.69 5.41 -4.24
CA ILE A 44 -7.61 4.35 -5.27
C ILE A 44 -8.74 3.30 -5.18
N GLY A 45 -9.67 3.44 -4.23
CA GLY A 45 -10.83 2.54 -4.14
C GLY A 45 -10.47 1.12 -3.68
N VAL A 46 -9.34 0.94 -2.99
CA VAL A 46 -8.87 -0.38 -2.57
C VAL A 46 -9.66 -0.90 -1.37
N GLY A 47 -10.00 -2.19 -1.36
CA GLY A 47 -10.76 -2.80 -0.26
C GLY A 47 -12.28 -2.53 -0.26
N THR A 48 -12.79 -1.74 -1.21
CA THR A 48 -14.25 -1.49 -1.38
C THR A 48 -15.00 -2.60 -2.11
N GLY A 49 -14.31 -3.63 -2.61
CA GLY A 49 -14.94 -4.72 -3.35
C GLY A 49 -15.63 -5.75 -2.47
N ASN A 50 -16.23 -6.77 -3.11
CA ASN A 50 -16.96 -7.86 -2.44
C ASN A 50 -16.12 -8.62 -1.38
N CYS A 51 -14.79 -8.62 -1.54
CA CYS A 51 -13.87 -9.26 -0.60
C CYS A 51 -13.64 -8.45 0.70
N LYS A 52 -14.23 -7.24 0.83
CA LYS A 52 -14.18 -6.37 2.01
C LYS A 52 -12.76 -6.20 2.58
N ALA A 53 -11.81 -6.01 1.68
CA ALA A 53 -10.38 -5.90 1.97
C ALA A 53 -9.72 -7.11 2.65
N LYS A 54 -10.37 -8.27 2.84
CA LYS A 54 -9.81 -9.41 3.58
C LYS A 54 -8.42 -9.85 3.12
N ARG A 55 -8.12 -9.78 1.81
CA ARG A 55 -6.82 -10.20 1.26
C ARG A 55 -5.84 -9.07 1.02
N CYS A 56 -6.34 -7.89 0.62
CA CYS A 56 -5.47 -6.76 0.30
C CYS A 56 -5.14 -5.90 1.52
N ARG A 57 -5.97 -5.90 2.58
CA ARG A 57 -5.79 -5.10 3.79
C ARG A 57 -4.42 -5.34 4.42
N THR A 58 -4.11 -6.59 4.78
CA THR A 58 -2.82 -6.94 5.39
C THR A 58 -1.65 -6.53 4.51
N LYS A 59 -1.74 -6.73 3.18
CA LYS A 59 -0.68 -6.33 2.23
C LYS A 59 -0.48 -4.81 2.15
N ILE A 60 -1.55 -4.04 2.28
CA ILE A 60 -1.51 -2.58 2.22
C ILE A 60 -0.99 -2.02 3.54
N GLU A 61 -1.49 -2.51 4.66
CA GLU A 61 -1.03 -2.09 5.99
C GLU A 61 0.46 -2.39 6.18
N ASP A 62 0.92 -3.57 5.72
CA ASP A 62 2.35 -3.94 5.71
C ASP A 62 3.19 -2.96 4.86
N ARG A 63 2.74 -2.62 3.65
CA ARG A 63 3.41 -1.64 2.78
C ARG A 63 3.44 -0.22 3.37
N ILE A 64 2.33 0.23 3.97
CA ILE A 64 2.28 1.53 4.66
C ILE A 64 3.25 1.53 5.83
N LYS A 65 3.28 0.43 6.60
CA LYS A 65 4.14 0.32 7.78
C LYS A 65 5.61 0.32 7.39
N ASP A 66 6.00 -0.46 6.39
CA ASP A 66 7.34 -0.47 5.79
C ASP A 66 7.74 0.92 5.28
N TYR A 67 6.84 1.60 4.56
CA TYR A 67 7.09 2.96 4.09
C TYR A 67 7.21 3.97 5.24
N LYS A 68 6.33 3.89 6.24
CA LYS A 68 6.38 4.73 7.45
C LYS A 68 7.65 4.50 8.25
N ASP A 69 8.10 3.25 8.40
CA ASP A 69 9.36 2.89 9.04
C ASP A 69 10.55 3.54 8.30
N SER A 70 10.55 3.43 6.97
CA SER A 70 11.54 4.09 6.11
C SER A 70 11.47 5.63 6.16
N LEU A 71 10.31 6.21 6.47
CA LEU A 71 10.15 7.65 6.71
C LEU A 71 10.44 8.09 8.15
N ASN A 72 10.31 7.20 9.15
CA ASN A 72 10.37 7.53 10.57
C ASN A 72 11.79 7.93 11.04
N THR A 73 12.81 7.76 10.20
CA THR A 73 14.07 8.50 10.30
C THR A 73 13.90 10.04 10.24
N LYS A 74 12.68 10.59 10.05
CA LYS A 74 12.40 12.04 10.09
C LYS A 74 11.12 12.54 10.77
N SER A 75 10.23 11.75 11.36
CA SER A 75 9.11 12.33 12.13
C SER A 75 8.39 11.32 13.01
N GLU A 76 8.45 11.57 14.31
CA GLU A 76 7.62 10.98 15.36
C GLU A 76 6.12 11.28 15.17
N THR A 77 5.29 10.52 15.88
CA THR A 77 3.80 10.49 15.90
C THR A 77 3.23 9.42 14.96
N GLY A 78 2.70 8.29 15.42
CA GLY A 78 1.89 8.05 16.61
C GLY A 78 0.51 7.60 16.10
N GLU A 79 0.19 6.31 16.26
CA GLU A 79 -1.09 5.87 16.84
C GLU A 79 -1.20 4.34 16.94
N PRO A 80 -1.91 3.85 17.99
CA PRO A 80 -1.84 2.50 18.52
C PRO A 80 -2.81 1.50 17.83
N PRO A 81 -2.68 0.20 18.11
CA PRO A 81 -3.64 -0.81 17.67
C PRO A 81 -5.01 -0.59 18.35
N CYS A 82 -6.06 -0.44 17.54
CA CYS A 82 -7.44 -0.53 18.02
C CYS A 82 -7.76 -1.98 18.45
N GLY A 83 -8.36 -2.12 19.64
CA GLY A 83 -8.74 -3.38 20.29
C GLY A 83 -10.02 -4.05 19.79
#